data_AF-A0A7S2T7A3-F1
#
_entry.id   AF-A0A7S2T7A3-F1
#
_cell.length_a   1.000
_cell.length_b   1.000
_cell.length_c   1.000
_cell.angle_alpha   90.00
_cell.angle_beta   90.00
_cell.angle_gamma   90.00
#
_symmetry.space_group_name_H-M   'P 1'
#
loop_
_entity.id
_entity.type
_entity.pdbx_description
1 polymer ?
#
loop_
_entity_poly.entity_id
_entity_poly.type
_entity_poly.pdbx_seq_one_letter_code
_entity_poly.pdbx_strand_id
1 'polypeptide(L)'
;GEAGEAEDKAKATAEEEASLRSALGKLGEKEKSLSEKLASCRTLVKDVGLPCHSLAESISELERALEAEGGQGLQASRSVAEVKLELSAAEADLKQKVAEREDRDAALLALNGRRSECEARLREHRELRARQEGNAAELALKLAEKKRLEGERADLEQGRDALDRELASARDKLEDARHELGKESRRIQREVDAKDEEARDLSRKAEQMKRLCEKLQRDDTKRSETKLRRLQTDQESLKDGISLVSADTSRKRSEVQAEERAISDRGELFRSIDDNIEYKRGQAEVARVRAEAAERRGALESLGDGEALASELKARRDAHEEATRKVQYLRGSRKTLEQKIRERREELGGREFRDIQNLHRAESAALKTKKQAVGDIDAYVKALRKALISFHNRKMQNINKTIKELWQKTYRNSDIDYIRVRYEEGTGRSGHNYRVQMVSGGTELDMRGRCSAGQRVLASIIIRLALAETFCIDCGILALDEPTTNLDEENARSLALMLQQIIRDRSQQRNFQLIVITHDEKFAQMIGRRTFCEHYWYVHKDENQHSKILRQEVLE
;
A
#
# COMPACT_ATOMS: atom_id res chain seq x y z
N GLY A 1 0.54 8.70 32.76
CA GLY A 1 0.82 7.47 31.99
C GLY A 1 0.70 7.75 30.50
N GLU A 2 -0.52 7.97 30.02
CA GLU A 2 -0.82 8.08 28.58
C GLU A 2 -0.28 9.34 27.86
N ALA A 3 -0.12 10.47 28.57
CA ALA A 3 0.46 11.69 27.99
C ALA A 3 1.96 11.54 27.69
N GLY A 4 2.71 10.82 28.54
CA GLY A 4 4.14 10.55 28.34
C GLY A 4 4.40 9.58 27.19
N GLU A 5 3.58 8.53 27.06
CA GLU A 5 3.66 7.61 25.91
C GLU A 5 3.33 8.28 24.56
N ALA A 6 2.43 9.27 24.55
CA ALA A 6 2.09 10.02 23.35
C ALA A 6 3.20 10.99 22.91
N GLU A 7 3.92 11.56 23.88
CA GLU A 7 5.04 12.47 23.67
C GLU A 7 6.30 11.70 23.22
N ASP A 8 6.57 10.54 23.80
CA ASP A 8 7.66 9.64 23.39
C ASP A 8 7.42 9.08 21.97
N LYS A 9 6.17 8.71 21.63
CA LYS A 9 5.82 8.33 20.26
C LYS A 9 5.95 9.50 19.28
N ALA A 10 5.63 10.73 19.69
CA ALA A 10 5.79 11.91 18.85
C ALA A 10 7.26 12.21 18.54
N LYS A 11 8.13 12.10 19.55
CA LYS A 11 9.59 12.22 19.38
C LYS A 11 10.13 11.13 18.46
N ALA A 12 9.73 9.87 18.65
CA ALA A 12 10.13 8.78 17.77
C ALA A 12 9.72 9.00 16.30
N THR A 13 8.49 9.48 16.06
CA THR A 13 8.03 9.80 14.69
C THR A 13 8.75 11.01 14.07
N ALA A 14 9.14 11.99 14.89
CA ALA A 14 9.91 13.15 14.42
C ALA A 14 11.36 12.77 14.09
N GLU A 15 11.95 11.86 14.86
CA GLU A 15 13.28 11.28 14.59
C GLU A 15 13.28 10.42 13.32
N GLU A 16 12.22 9.63 13.08
CA GLU A 16 12.05 8.89 11.82
C GLU A 16 11.91 9.84 10.61
N GLU A 17 11.15 10.94 10.72
CA GLU A 17 11.04 11.93 9.66
C GLU A 17 12.39 12.59 9.36
N ALA A 18 13.16 12.96 10.39
CA ALA A 18 14.50 13.54 10.24
C ALA A 18 15.48 12.55 9.57
N SER A 19 15.42 11.28 9.94
CA SER A 19 16.21 10.20 9.32
C SER A 19 15.86 10.02 7.84
N LEU A 20 14.57 10.01 7.49
CA LEU A 20 14.10 9.91 6.11
C LEU A 20 14.51 11.11 5.26
N ARG A 21 14.42 12.34 5.80
CA ARG A 21 14.91 13.55 5.13
C ARG A 21 16.42 13.51 4.88
N SER A 22 17.21 13.00 5.83
CA SER A 22 18.66 12.78 5.66
C SER A 22 18.95 11.73 4.57
N ALA A 23 18.20 10.63 4.55
CA ALA A 23 18.34 9.59 3.52
C ALA A 23 17.98 10.11 2.12
N LEU A 24 16.93 10.94 2.00
CA LEU A 24 16.55 11.62 0.76
C LEU A 24 17.66 12.55 0.24
N GLY A 25 18.33 13.29 1.14
CA GLY A 25 19.49 14.11 0.77
C GLY A 25 20.63 13.29 0.16
N LYS A 26 21.01 12.19 0.81
CA LYS A 26 22.07 11.27 0.33
C LYS A 26 21.71 10.60 -1.00
N LEU A 27 20.43 10.28 -1.20
CA LEU A 27 19.93 9.73 -2.47
C LEU A 27 19.97 10.78 -3.59
N GLY A 28 19.64 12.04 -3.28
CA GLY A 28 19.73 13.16 -4.22
C GLY A 28 21.17 13.42 -4.70
N GLU A 29 22.15 13.37 -3.80
CA GLU A 29 23.57 13.49 -4.16
C GLU A 29 24.05 12.34 -5.06
N LYS A 30 23.63 11.10 -4.77
CA LYS A 30 23.93 9.94 -5.63
C LYS A 30 23.24 10.03 -7.00
N GLU A 31 21.99 10.50 -7.06
CA GLU A 31 21.28 10.73 -8.32
C GLU A 31 22.03 11.76 -9.18
N LYS A 32 22.49 12.85 -8.56
CA LYS A 32 23.26 13.91 -9.23
C LYS A 32 24.58 13.35 -9.81
N SER A 33 25.35 12.62 -9.01
CA SER A 33 26.60 11.96 -9.43
C SER A 33 26.40 10.96 -10.56
N LEU A 34 25.33 10.14 -10.50
CA LEU A 34 25.00 9.19 -11.56
C LEU A 34 24.57 9.91 -12.85
N SER A 35 23.81 11.01 -12.73
CA SER A 35 23.39 11.81 -13.89
C SER A 35 24.59 12.46 -14.60
N GLU A 36 25.59 12.92 -13.85
CA GLU A 36 26.83 13.50 -14.39
C GLU A 36 27.67 12.44 -15.10
N LYS A 37 27.80 11.24 -14.52
CA LYS A 37 28.48 10.09 -15.17
C LYS A 37 27.77 9.67 -16.45
N LEU A 38 26.44 9.70 -16.47
CA LEU A 38 25.62 9.33 -17.62
C LEU A 38 25.73 10.37 -18.74
N ALA A 39 25.76 11.65 -18.39
CA ALA A 39 26.05 12.74 -19.31
C ALA A 39 27.45 12.61 -19.93
N SER A 40 28.46 12.32 -19.11
CA SER A 40 29.84 12.06 -19.56
C SER A 40 29.94 10.84 -20.48
N CYS A 41 29.24 9.73 -20.17
CA CYS A 41 29.18 8.58 -21.06
C CYS A 41 28.44 8.89 -22.38
N ARG A 42 27.42 9.75 -22.36
CA ARG A 42 26.71 10.18 -23.58
C ARG A 42 27.59 11.04 -24.48
N THR A 43 28.37 11.97 -23.93
CA THR A 43 29.36 12.72 -24.72
C THR A 43 30.43 11.80 -25.28
N LEU A 44 31.02 10.91 -24.48
CA LEU A 44 32.01 9.93 -24.96
C LEU A 44 31.48 9.02 -26.07
N VAL A 45 30.24 8.51 -25.96
CA VAL A 45 29.61 7.71 -27.03
C VAL A 45 29.38 8.54 -28.30
N LYS A 46 29.08 9.84 -28.15
CA LYS A 46 28.89 10.76 -29.29
C LYS A 46 30.22 11.10 -29.96
N ASP A 47 31.26 11.35 -29.16
CA ASP A 47 32.62 11.71 -29.60
C ASP A 47 33.33 10.53 -30.28
N VAL A 48 33.02 9.28 -29.88
CA VAL A 48 33.53 8.05 -30.55
C VAL A 48 32.65 7.63 -31.72
N GLY A 49 31.32 7.84 -31.65
CA GLY A 49 30.38 7.45 -32.68
C GLY A 49 30.39 8.33 -33.94
N LEU A 50 30.61 9.64 -33.80
CA LEU A 50 30.69 10.58 -34.94
C LEU A 50 31.86 10.27 -35.90
N PRO A 51 33.11 10.02 -35.41
CA PRO A 51 34.23 9.61 -36.26
C PRO A 51 34.01 8.27 -36.96
N CYS A 52 33.32 7.30 -36.32
CA CYS A 52 33.02 6.01 -36.94
C CYS A 52 32.07 6.16 -38.14
N HIS A 53 31.12 7.09 -38.08
CA HIS A 53 30.22 7.37 -39.21
C HIS A 53 30.96 8.04 -40.37
N SER A 54 31.80 9.04 -40.09
CA SER A 54 32.59 9.71 -41.13
C SER A 54 33.63 8.79 -41.77
N LEU A 55 34.27 7.90 -40.99
CA LEU A 55 35.20 6.89 -41.52
C LEU A 55 34.48 5.83 -42.35
N ALA A 56 33.28 5.41 -41.96
CA ALA A 56 32.47 4.49 -42.75
C ALA A 56 32.00 5.12 -44.08
N GLU A 57 31.64 6.39 -44.08
CA GLU A 57 31.35 7.15 -45.30
C GLU A 57 32.59 7.28 -46.19
N SER A 58 33.75 7.66 -45.65
CA SER A 58 34.99 7.76 -46.43
C SER A 58 35.47 6.42 -46.99
N ILE A 59 35.29 5.32 -46.25
CA ILE A 59 35.62 3.97 -46.75
C ILE A 59 34.61 3.54 -47.82
N SER A 60 33.32 3.81 -47.66
CA SER A 60 32.32 3.49 -48.68
C SER A 60 32.48 4.34 -49.95
N GLU A 61 32.96 5.58 -49.81
CA GLU A 61 33.39 6.42 -50.94
C GLU A 61 34.66 5.89 -51.61
N LEU A 62 35.65 5.41 -50.84
CA LEU A 62 36.86 4.77 -51.37
C LEU A 62 36.56 3.43 -52.05
N GLU A 63 35.67 2.61 -51.50
CA GLU A 63 35.19 1.36 -52.11
C GLU A 63 34.45 1.65 -53.42
N ARG A 64 33.58 2.67 -53.46
CA ARG A 64 32.94 3.13 -54.70
C ARG A 64 33.93 3.69 -55.72
N ALA A 65 34.97 4.40 -55.28
CA ALA A 65 36.02 4.90 -56.15
C ALA A 65 36.85 3.75 -56.76
N LEU A 66 37.18 2.73 -55.97
CA LEU A 66 37.86 1.51 -56.42
C LEU A 66 37.00 0.70 -57.41
N GLU A 67 35.70 0.57 -57.16
CA GLU A 67 34.76 -0.10 -58.09
C GLU A 67 34.57 0.69 -59.39
N ALA A 68 34.63 2.03 -59.33
CA ALA A 68 34.54 2.90 -60.51
C ALA A 68 35.84 2.92 -61.35
N GLU A 69 37.01 2.87 -60.71
CA GLU A 69 38.31 2.79 -61.40
C GLU A 69 38.59 1.39 -62.00
N GLY A 70 37.96 0.33 -61.47
CA GLY A 70 37.99 -1.01 -62.08
C GLY A 70 37.32 -1.12 -63.46
N GLY A 71 36.63 -0.06 -63.91
CA GLY A 71 35.85 -0.02 -65.16
C GLY A 71 36.44 0.80 -66.31
N GLN A 72 37.55 1.52 -66.14
CA GLN A 72 38.16 2.30 -67.22
C GLN A 72 39.59 1.86 -67.50
N GLY A 73 39.83 1.48 -68.76
CA GLY A 73 41.08 0.90 -69.24
C GLY A 73 42.30 1.76 -68.92
N LEU A 74 43.30 1.13 -68.28
CA LEU A 74 44.62 1.69 -68.06
C LEU A 74 45.34 1.91 -69.40
N GLN A 75 45.43 3.18 -69.81
CA GLN A 75 46.58 3.65 -70.58
C GLN A 75 47.63 4.25 -69.62
N ALA A 76 48.90 3.96 -69.95
CA ALA A 76 50.15 4.58 -69.47
C ALA A 76 50.94 3.90 -68.32
N SER A 77 52.01 3.21 -68.73
CA SER A 77 53.39 3.34 -68.21
C SER A 77 53.59 3.41 -66.67
N ARG A 78 53.28 2.34 -65.94
CA ARG A 78 53.82 2.10 -64.59
C ARG A 78 54.30 0.66 -64.46
N SER A 79 55.41 0.43 -63.74
CA SER A 79 55.94 -0.92 -63.59
C SER A 79 55.02 -1.76 -62.71
N VAL A 80 54.79 -3.02 -63.08
CA VAL A 80 53.94 -3.96 -62.29
C VAL A 80 54.47 -4.13 -60.86
N ALA A 81 55.75 -3.89 -60.63
CA ALA A 81 56.38 -3.93 -59.31
C ALA A 81 55.94 -2.77 -58.41
N GLU A 82 55.86 -1.55 -58.92
CA GLU A 82 55.39 -0.37 -58.16
C GLU A 82 53.91 -0.51 -57.78
N VAL A 83 53.07 -0.93 -58.72
CA VAL A 83 51.62 -1.13 -58.47
C VAL A 83 51.39 -2.23 -57.43
N LYS A 84 52.19 -3.30 -57.42
CA LYS A 84 52.11 -4.35 -56.38
C LYS A 84 52.56 -3.85 -55.00
N LEU A 85 53.56 -2.98 -54.95
CA LEU A 85 54.07 -2.43 -53.70
C LEU A 85 53.06 -1.45 -53.08
N GLU A 86 52.48 -0.58 -53.90
CA GLU A 86 51.39 0.31 -53.52
C GLU A 86 50.14 -0.46 -53.07
N LEU A 87 49.75 -1.52 -53.78
CA LEU A 87 48.64 -2.38 -53.39
C LEU A 87 48.89 -3.08 -52.04
N SER A 88 50.10 -3.60 -51.81
CA SER A 88 50.44 -4.23 -50.54
C SER A 88 50.46 -3.24 -49.37
N ALA A 89 50.88 -1.99 -49.63
CA ALA A 89 50.84 -0.92 -48.64
C ALA A 89 49.39 -0.51 -48.32
N ALA A 90 48.54 -0.38 -49.35
CA ALA A 90 47.12 -0.08 -49.19
C ALA A 90 46.36 -1.21 -48.47
N GLU A 91 46.67 -2.48 -48.75
CA GLU A 91 46.09 -3.64 -48.06
C GLU A 91 46.51 -3.70 -46.58
N ALA A 92 47.77 -3.35 -46.28
CA ALA A 92 48.27 -3.26 -44.91
C ALA A 92 47.59 -2.12 -44.14
N ASP A 93 47.45 -0.95 -44.77
CA ASP A 93 46.78 0.22 -44.18
C ASP A 93 45.29 -0.05 -43.96
N LEU A 94 44.61 -0.71 -44.91
CA LEU A 94 43.22 -1.15 -44.76
C LEU A 94 43.05 -2.14 -43.60
N LYS A 95 43.95 -3.14 -43.47
CA LYS A 95 43.94 -4.06 -42.33
C LYS A 95 44.11 -3.35 -41.00
N GLN A 96 44.99 -2.36 -40.93
CA GLN A 96 45.18 -1.55 -39.73
C GLN A 96 43.92 -0.75 -39.40
N LYS A 97 43.29 -0.11 -40.40
CA LYS A 97 42.03 0.65 -40.20
C LYS A 97 40.86 -0.24 -39.79
N VAL A 98 40.77 -1.46 -40.31
CA VAL A 98 39.74 -2.44 -39.91
C VAL A 98 39.96 -2.90 -38.47
N ALA A 99 41.20 -3.19 -38.05
CA ALA A 99 41.50 -3.54 -36.66
C ALA A 99 41.17 -2.39 -35.70
N GLU A 100 41.54 -1.15 -36.05
CA GLU A 100 41.19 0.04 -35.28
C GLU A 100 39.67 0.27 -35.18
N ARG A 101 38.90 -0.13 -36.21
CA ARG A 101 37.43 -0.09 -36.18
C ARG A 101 36.87 -1.14 -35.23
N GLU A 102 37.35 -2.37 -35.29
CA GLU A 102 36.90 -3.46 -34.41
C GLU A 102 37.14 -3.11 -32.92
N ASP A 103 38.29 -2.51 -32.60
CA ASP A 103 38.59 -2.03 -31.25
C ASP A 103 37.65 -0.88 -30.81
N ARG A 104 37.34 0.05 -31.72
CA ARG A 104 36.38 1.15 -31.46
C ARG A 104 34.95 0.66 -31.31
N ASP A 105 34.52 -0.31 -32.11
CA ASP A 105 33.19 -0.94 -32.03
C ASP A 105 33.05 -1.72 -30.72
N ALA A 106 34.10 -2.43 -30.28
CA ALA A 106 34.15 -3.08 -28.97
C ALA A 106 34.07 -2.07 -27.82
N ALA A 107 34.78 -0.95 -27.90
CA ALA A 107 34.73 0.13 -26.92
C ALA A 107 33.33 0.79 -26.84
N LEU A 108 32.68 1.01 -27.98
CA LEU A 108 31.31 1.51 -28.07
C LEU A 108 30.30 0.54 -27.44
N LEU A 109 30.45 -0.77 -27.66
CA LEU A 109 29.60 -1.79 -27.07
C LEU A 109 29.72 -1.78 -25.53
N ALA A 110 30.96 -1.69 -25.01
CA ALA A 110 31.23 -1.61 -23.59
C ALA A 110 30.67 -0.33 -22.94
N LEU A 111 30.82 0.82 -23.61
CA LEU A 111 30.26 2.10 -23.17
C LEU A 111 28.72 2.09 -23.17
N ASN A 112 28.09 1.51 -24.18
CA ASN A 112 26.63 1.34 -24.23
C ASN A 112 26.11 0.40 -23.14
N GLY A 113 26.86 -0.66 -22.80
CA GLY A 113 26.57 -1.51 -21.65
C GLY A 113 26.59 -0.73 -20.33
N ARG A 114 27.67 0.03 -20.08
CA ARG A 114 27.80 0.90 -18.89
C ARG A 114 26.71 1.98 -18.83
N ARG A 115 26.32 2.55 -19.97
CA ARG A 115 25.20 3.50 -20.07
C ARG A 115 23.89 2.85 -19.66
N SER A 116 23.60 1.66 -20.17
CA SER A 116 22.36 0.92 -19.85
C SER A 116 22.28 0.57 -18.37
N GLU A 117 23.39 0.13 -17.75
CA GLU A 117 23.46 -0.12 -16.32
C GLU A 117 23.24 1.15 -15.48
N CYS A 118 23.84 2.27 -15.88
CA CYS A 118 23.63 3.55 -15.20
C CYS A 118 22.18 4.04 -15.34
N GLU A 119 21.56 3.88 -16.51
CA GLU A 119 20.15 4.23 -16.73
C GLU A 119 19.21 3.35 -15.89
N ALA A 120 19.50 2.06 -15.75
CA ALA A 120 18.74 1.16 -14.90
C ALA A 120 18.84 1.55 -13.42
N ARG A 121 20.06 1.79 -12.91
CA ARG A 121 20.29 2.24 -11.53
C ARG A 121 19.64 3.60 -11.24
N LEU A 122 19.66 4.51 -12.21
CA LEU A 122 19.02 5.83 -12.07
C LEU A 122 17.49 5.71 -11.97
N ARG A 123 16.87 4.83 -12.76
CA ARG A 123 15.42 4.56 -12.66
C ARG A 123 15.06 3.97 -11.30
N GLU A 124 15.80 2.98 -10.82
CA GLU A 124 15.57 2.36 -9.52
C GLU A 124 15.69 3.39 -8.38
N HIS A 125 16.72 4.25 -8.41
CA HIS A 125 16.88 5.33 -7.43
C HIS A 125 15.74 6.37 -7.49
N ARG A 126 15.24 6.71 -8.68
CA ARG A 126 14.09 7.62 -8.83
C ARG A 126 12.80 7.03 -8.28
N GLU A 127 12.55 5.74 -8.51
CA GLU A 127 11.40 5.04 -7.95
C GLU A 127 11.47 4.96 -6.42
N LEU A 128 12.65 4.65 -5.86
CA LEU A 128 12.89 4.67 -4.42
C LEU A 128 12.66 6.06 -3.83
N ARG A 129 13.16 7.11 -4.49
CA ARG A 129 12.98 8.50 -4.07
C ARG A 129 11.51 8.91 -4.08
N ALA A 130 10.78 8.62 -5.15
CA ALA A 130 9.35 8.93 -5.25
C ALA A 130 8.53 8.22 -4.16
N ARG A 131 8.87 6.97 -3.82
CA ARG A 131 8.24 6.26 -2.69
C ARG A 131 8.52 6.92 -1.34
N GLN A 132 9.77 7.35 -1.11
CA GLN A 132 10.14 8.01 0.14
C GLN A 132 9.53 9.41 0.26
N GLU A 133 9.43 10.16 -0.84
CA GLU A 133 8.73 11.45 -0.90
C GLU A 133 7.22 11.28 -0.61
N GLY A 134 6.59 10.24 -1.16
CA GLY A 134 5.20 9.89 -0.86
C GLY A 134 4.98 9.54 0.62
N ASN A 135 5.84 8.71 1.20
CA ASN A 135 5.78 8.35 2.62
C ASN A 135 5.98 9.57 3.54
N ALA A 136 6.91 10.47 3.19
CA ALA A 136 7.17 11.69 3.95
C ALA A 136 5.97 12.66 3.91
N ALA A 137 5.33 12.81 2.75
CA ALA A 137 4.13 13.64 2.60
C ALA A 137 2.95 13.08 3.41
N GLU A 138 2.74 11.76 3.40
CA GLU A 138 1.69 11.10 4.19
C GLU A 138 1.92 11.27 5.70
N LEU A 139 3.18 11.15 6.15
CA LEU A 139 3.54 11.34 7.55
C LEU A 139 3.34 12.80 8.00
N ALA A 140 3.69 13.77 7.15
CA ALA A 140 3.49 15.19 7.43
C ALA A 140 2.00 15.54 7.57
N LEU A 141 1.12 14.97 6.73
CA LEU A 141 -0.33 15.13 6.84
C LEU A 141 -0.85 14.55 8.16
N LYS A 142 -0.43 13.34 8.53
CA LYS A 142 -0.81 12.70 9.81
C LYS A 142 -0.35 13.51 11.03
N LEU A 143 0.85 14.09 10.99
CA LEU A 143 1.36 14.96 12.06
C LEU A 143 0.58 16.27 12.17
N ALA A 144 0.22 16.89 11.04
CA ALA A 144 -0.61 18.10 11.03
C ALA A 144 -2.01 17.82 11.59
N GLU A 145 -2.63 16.71 11.21
CA GLU A 145 -3.93 16.29 11.72
C GLU A 145 -3.88 15.96 13.22
N LYS A 146 -2.82 15.29 13.69
CA LYS A 146 -2.60 15.03 15.12
C LYS A 146 -2.51 16.34 15.92
N LYS A 147 -1.73 17.31 15.47
CA LYS A 147 -1.60 18.63 16.14
C LYS A 147 -2.93 19.37 16.20
N ARG A 148 -3.74 19.30 15.14
CA ARG A 148 -5.10 19.90 15.13
C ARG A 148 -5.99 19.25 16.18
N LEU A 149 -5.99 17.91 16.25
CA LEU A 149 -6.79 17.16 17.23
C LEU A 149 -6.32 17.40 18.67
N GLU A 150 -5.02 17.56 18.90
CA GLU A 150 -4.47 17.93 20.22
C GLU A 150 -4.92 19.33 20.65
N GLY A 151 -4.94 20.30 19.72
CA GLY A 151 -5.49 21.64 19.97
C GLY A 151 -6.98 21.63 20.31
N GLU A 152 -7.79 20.94 19.50
CA GLU A 152 -9.24 20.81 19.74
C GLU A 152 -9.54 20.12 21.08
N ARG A 153 -8.73 19.13 21.47
CA ARG A 153 -8.86 18.47 22.76
C ARG A 153 -8.52 19.41 23.92
N ALA A 154 -7.48 20.23 23.80
CA ALA A 154 -7.11 21.21 24.83
C ALA A 154 -8.21 22.27 25.03
N ASP A 155 -8.81 22.76 23.93
CA ASP A 155 -9.92 23.71 23.98
C ASP A 155 -11.16 23.10 24.65
N LEU A 156 -11.47 21.84 24.35
CA LEU A 156 -12.56 21.10 24.98
C LEU A 156 -12.31 20.82 26.48
N GLU A 157 -11.07 20.50 26.87
CA GLU A 157 -10.69 20.34 28.27
C GLU A 157 -10.84 21.65 29.05
N GLN A 158 -10.39 22.79 28.49
CA GLN A 158 -10.60 24.10 29.09
C GLN A 158 -12.09 24.46 29.22
N GLY A 159 -12.89 24.17 28.18
CA GLY A 159 -14.34 24.38 28.21
C GLY A 159 -15.04 23.54 29.28
N ARG A 160 -14.62 22.28 29.45
CA ARG A 160 -15.13 21.40 30.51
C ARG A 160 -14.78 21.95 31.89
N ASP A 161 -13.53 22.35 32.12
CA ASP A 161 -13.08 22.86 33.42
C ASP A 161 -13.72 24.22 33.78
N ALA A 162 -14.13 25.01 32.79
CA ALA A 162 -14.92 26.22 33.00
C ALA A 162 -16.37 25.89 33.40
N LEU A 163 -17.01 24.95 32.70
CA LEU A 163 -18.37 24.48 33.03
C LEU A 163 -18.42 23.81 34.41
N ASP A 164 -17.40 23.06 34.80
CA ASP A 164 -17.30 22.43 36.12
C ASP A 164 -17.21 23.49 37.24
N ARG A 165 -16.50 24.61 37.00
CA ARG A 165 -16.46 25.75 37.93
C ARG A 165 -17.80 26.46 38.03
N GLU A 166 -18.50 26.67 36.92
CA GLU A 166 -19.85 27.25 36.91
C GLU A 166 -20.85 26.35 37.63
N LEU A 167 -20.78 25.03 37.43
CA LEU A 167 -21.61 24.05 38.14
C LEU A 167 -21.33 24.02 39.64
N ALA A 168 -20.07 24.13 40.08
CA ALA A 168 -19.73 24.24 41.49
C ALA A 168 -20.36 25.51 42.11
N SER A 169 -20.18 26.67 41.48
CA SER A 169 -20.77 27.94 41.92
C SER A 169 -22.30 27.91 41.96
N ALA A 170 -22.94 27.28 40.97
CA ALA A 170 -24.39 27.11 40.96
C ALA A 170 -24.89 26.16 42.05
N ARG A 171 -24.12 25.12 42.40
CA ARG A 171 -24.44 24.21 43.52
C ARG A 171 -24.35 24.92 44.86
N ASP A 172 -23.30 25.71 45.09
CA ASP A 172 -23.11 26.48 46.32
C ASP A 172 -24.27 27.47 46.53
N LYS A 173 -24.63 28.24 45.48
CA LYS A 173 -25.79 29.16 45.54
C LYS A 173 -27.12 28.45 45.82
N LEU A 174 -27.29 27.23 45.32
CA LEU A 174 -28.49 26.43 45.53
C LEU A 174 -28.54 25.85 46.96
N GLU A 175 -27.39 25.54 47.55
CA GLU A 175 -27.27 25.12 48.94
C GLU A 175 -27.55 26.28 49.91
N ASP A 176 -27.01 27.46 49.63
CA ASP A 176 -27.31 28.70 50.37
C ASP A 176 -28.81 29.04 50.33
N ALA A 177 -29.43 28.98 49.15
CA ALA A 177 -30.86 29.24 48.99
C ALA A 177 -31.72 28.22 49.76
N ARG A 178 -31.33 26.93 49.79
CA ARG A 178 -32.00 25.89 50.57
C ARG A 178 -31.87 26.15 52.08
N HIS A 179 -30.72 26.61 52.52
CA HIS A 179 -30.49 26.94 53.94
C HIS A 179 -31.34 28.12 54.39
N GLU A 180 -31.45 29.18 53.59
CA GLU A 180 -32.32 30.34 53.88
C GLU A 180 -33.81 29.96 53.87
N LEU A 181 -34.26 29.15 52.90
CA LEU A 181 -35.62 28.63 52.87
C LEU A 181 -35.95 27.80 54.12
N GLY A 182 -34.98 27.01 54.60
CA GLY A 182 -35.09 26.24 55.83
C GLY A 182 -35.20 27.10 57.10
N LYS A 183 -34.55 28.27 57.14
CA LYS A 183 -34.70 29.24 58.25
C LYS A 183 -36.09 29.87 58.25
N GLU A 184 -36.57 30.33 57.09
CA GLU A 184 -37.86 31.01 57.00
C GLU A 184 -39.02 30.05 57.30
N SER A 185 -38.93 28.80 56.84
CA SER A 185 -39.93 27.77 57.16
C SER A 185 -40.00 27.47 58.67
N ARG A 186 -38.86 27.43 59.37
CA ARG A 186 -38.83 27.28 60.84
C ARG A 186 -39.40 28.49 61.57
N ARG A 187 -39.24 29.70 61.02
CA ARG A 187 -39.83 30.93 61.57
C ARG A 187 -41.35 30.90 61.45
N ILE A 188 -41.86 30.61 60.26
CA ILE A 188 -43.31 30.50 60.00
C ILE A 188 -43.93 29.44 60.91
N GLN A 189 -43.29 28.28 61.11
CA GLN A 189 -43.80 27.25 62.00
C GLN A 189 -43.95 27.73 63.45
N ARG A 190 -42.99 28.51 63.97
CA ARG A 190 -43.06 29.09 65.32
C ARG A 190 -44.19 30.11 65.46
N GLU A 191 -44.45 30.90 64.42
CA GLU A 191 -45.54 31.87 64.40
C GLU A 191 -46.92 31.17 64.37
N VAL A 192 -47.03 30.06 63.64
CA VAL A 192 -48.23 29.20 63.63
C VAL A 192 -48.48 28.58 65.01
N ASP A 193 -47.46 27.96 65.60
CA ASP A 193 -47.57 27.31 66.92
C ASP A 193 -47.98 28.32 68.02
N ALA A 194 -47.52 29.58 67.92
CA ALA A 194 -47.91 30.64 68.85
C ALA A 194 -49.39 31.05 68.70
N LYS A 195 -49.90 31.11 67.46
CA LYS A 195 -51.31 31.43 67.19
C LYS A 195 -52.26 30.31 67.60
N ASP A 196 -51.83 29.06 67.51
CA ASP A 196 -52.60 27.92 68.00
C ASP A 196 -52.77 27.92 69.53
N GLU A 197 -51.77 28.38 70.30
CA GLU A 197 -51.93 28.53 71.75
C GLU A 197 -52.84 29.71 72.16
N GLU A 198 -52.77 30.84 71.45
CA GLU A 198 -53.72 31.95 71.67
C GLU A 198 -55.18 31.51 71.46
N ALA A 199 -55.43 30.66 70.45
CA ALA A 199 -56.76 30.10 70.19
C ALA A 199 -57.26 29.18 71.32
N ARG A 200 -56.38 28.31 71.85
CA ARG A 200 -56.71 27.40 72.97
C ARG A 200 -57.08 28.16 74.24
N ASP A 201 -56.41 29.28 74.53
CA ASP A 201 -56.71 30.13 75.68
C ASP A 201 -58.08 30.81 75.59
N LEU A 202 -58.46 31.27 74.40
CA LEU A 202 -59.79 31.85 74.17
C LEU A 202 -60.90 30.81 74.34
N SER A 203 -60.69 29.58 73.86
CA SER A 203 -61.64 28.47 74.08
C SER A 203 -61.82 28.14 75.57
N ARG A 204 -60.73 28.12 76.36
CA ARG A 204 -60.81 27.89 77.82
C ARG A 204 -61.66 28.95 78.55
N LYS A 205 -61.53 30.23 78.15
CA LYS A 205 -62.31 31.34 78.73
C LYS A 205 -63.80 31.24 78.38
N ALA A 206 -64.14 30.81 77.17
CA ALA A 206 -65.52 30.58 76.76
C ALA A 206 -66.19 29.46 77.56
N GLU A 207 -65.46 28.38 77.86
CA GLU A 207 -65.93 27.25 78.67
C GLU A 207 -66.25 27.66 80.13
N GLN A 208 -65.45 28.55 80.71
CA GLN A 208 -65.67 29.09 82.07
C GLN A 208 -66.94 29.96 82.13
N MET A 209 -67.19 30.78 81.11
CA MET A 209 -68.40 31.59 81.01
C MET A 209 -69.66 30.74 80.91
N LYS A 210 -69.60 29.62 80.18
CA LYS A 210 -70.70 28.67 80.08
C LYS A 210 -71.07 28.05 81.44
N ARG A 211 -70.06 27.69 82.25
CA ARG A 211 -70.26 27.15 83.62
C ARG A 211 -70.87 28.16 84.60
N LEU A 212 -70.62 29.46 84.41
CA LEU A 212 -71.22 30.53 85.22
C LEU A 212 -72.69 30.74 84.86
N CYS A 213 -73.05 30.65 83.58
CA CYS A 213 -74.45 30.71 83.13
C CYS A 213 -75.27 29.51 83.61
N GLU A 214 -74.68 28.30 83.67
CA GLU A 214 -75.36 27.09 84.16
C GLU A 214 -75.59 27.08 85.68
N LYS A 215 -74.82 27.86 86.45
CA LYS A 215 -74.99 28.02 87.91
C LYS A 215 -76.12 28.98 88.33
N LEU A 216 -76.60 29.83 87.42
CA LEU A 216 -77.69 30.79 87.68
C LEU A 216 -79.11 30.21 87.44
N GLN A 217 -79.21 28.94 86.99
CA GLN A 217 -80.49 28.27 86.71
C GLN A 217 -80.86 27.15 87.70
N ARG A 218 -80.16 27.02 88.84
CA ARG A 218 -80.51 26.08 89.91
C ARG A 218 -80.19 26.69 91.27
N ASP A 219 -81.18 27.27 91.94
CA ASP A 219 -81.57 26.81 93.27
C ASP A 219 -82.83 27.49 93.79
N ASP A 220 -83.50 26.70 94.62
CA ASP A 220 -84.91 26.64 94.88
C ASP A 220 -85.31 27.45 96.12
N THR A 221 -86.59 27.82 96.14
CA THR A 221 -87.30 28.40 97.28
C THR A 221 -87.61 27.37 98.37
N LYS A 222 -87.66 27.80 99.65
CA LYS A 222 -88.42 27.16 100.75
C LYS A 222 -88.97 28.26 101.66
N ARG A 223 -90.29 28.55 101.70
CA ARG A 223 -91.41 27.94 102.48
C ARG A 223 -91.87 28.95 103.56
N SER A 224 -93.14 29.10 103.97
CA SER A 224 -94.44 28.52 103.58
C SER A 224 -95.61 29.37 104.14
N GLU A 225 -96.81 29.11 103.63
CA GLU A 225 -98.08 29.01 104.40
C GLU A 225 -98.60 30.20 105.21
N THR A 226 -98.88 31.32 104.53
CA THR A 226 -100.19 32.00 104.67
C THR A 226 -100.84 32.29 103.31
N LYS A 227 -100.37 31.60 102.25
CA LYS A 227 -101.11 31.35 101.01
C LYS A 227 -102.14 30.25 101.27
N LEU A 228 -103.38 30.63 101.58
CA LEU A 228 -104.54 29.91 101.03
C LEU A 228 -105.87 30.64 101.33
N ARG A 229 -105.96 31.42 102.41
CA ARG A 229 -107.22 32.06 102.82
C ARG A 229 -107.36 33.55 102.48
N ARG A 230 -106.26 34.29 102.29
CA ARG A 230 -106.32 35.68 101.79
C ARG A 230 -106.46 35.77 100.27
N LEU A 231 -105.89 34.80 99.55
CA LEU A 231 -105.97 34.70 98.09
C LEU A 231 -107.39 34.50 97.52
N GLN A 232 -108.36 34.12 98.36
CA GLN A 232 -109.77 34.07 97.95
C GLN A 232 -110.46 35.44 98.05
N THR A 233 -109.96 36.35 98.90
CA THR A 233 -110.51 37.71 99.06
C THR A 233 -109.89 38.70 98.06
N ASP A 234 -108.63 38.47 97.66
CA ASP A 234 -107.93 39.28 96.65
C ASP A 234 -108.45 39.03 95.21
N GLN A 235 -109.13 37.89 94.98
CA GLN A 235 -109.67 37.50 93.67
C GLN A 235 -110.84 38.38 93.22
N GLU A 236 -111.66 38.88 94.16
CA GLU A 236 -112.77 39.79 93.85
C GLU A 236 -112.27 41.23 93.60
N SER A 237 -111.25 41.71 94.31
CA SER A 237 -110.65 43.03 94.04
C SER A 237 -109.85 43.10 92.73
N LEU A 238 -109.31 41.96 92.28
CA LEU A 238 -108.58 41.87 91.01
C LEU A 238 -109.50 41.97 89.79
N LYS A 239 -110.78 41.62 89.93
CA LYS A 239 -111.75 41.68 88.82
C LYS A 239 -112.10 43.12 88.42
N ASP A 240 -112.19 44.01 89.39
CA ASP A 240 -112.40 45.45 89.15
C ASP A 240 -111.14 46.12 88.57
N GLY A 241 -109.94 45.70 88.98
CA GLY A 241 -108.67 46.16 88.40
C GLY A 241 -108.46 45.77 86.93
N ILE A 242 -108.98 44.62 86.49
CA ILE A 242 -108.89 44.17 85.09
C ILE A 242 -109.67 45.11 84.15
N SER A 243 -110.79 45.68 84.62
CA SER A 243 -111.58 46.63 83.82
C SER A 243 -110.81 47.93 83.56
N LEU A 244 -110.10 48.45 84.55
CA LEU A 244 -109.31 49.68 84.43
C LEU A 244 -108.08 49.50 83.54
N VAL A 245 -107.39 48.36 83.67
CA VAL A 245 -106.21 48.02 82.85
C VAL A 245 -106.58 47.77 81.39
N SER A 246 -107.79 47.26 81.10
CA SER A 246 -108.27 47.07 79.73
C SER A 246 -108.43 48.39 78.96
N ALA A 247 -108.84 49.46 79.65
CA ALA A 247 -108.97 50.80 79.07
C ALA A 247 -107.59 51.42 78.76
N ASP A 248 -106.62 51.26 79.67
CA ASP A 248 -105.25 51.75 79.46
C ASP A 248 -104.50 50.96 78.37
N THR A 249 -104.81 49.68 78.20
CA THR A 249 -104.27 48.83 77.13
C THR A 249 -104.74 49.28 75.74
N SER A 250 -105.97 49.79 75.63
CA SER A 250 -106.49 50.37 74.37
C SER A 250 -105.78 51.67 74.02
N ARG A 251 -105.50 52.54 75.01
CA ARG A 251 -104.76 53.79 74.82
C ARG A 251 -103.32 53.54 74.35
N LYS A 252 -102.61 52.63 75.02
CA LYS A 252 -101.23 52.23 74.64
C LYS A 252 -101.15 51.59 73.25
N ARG A 253 -102.17 50.82 72.81
CA ARG A 253 -102.21 50.28 71.43
C ARG A 253 -102.30 51.38 70.37
N SER A 254 -103.01 52.47 70.65
CA SER A 254 -103.09 53.61 69.74
C SER A 254 -101.75 54.37 69.62
N GLU A 255 -100.98 54.47 70.70
CA GLU A 255 -99.64 55.06 70.69
C GLU A 255 -98.64 54.19 69.91
N VAL A 256 -98.71 52.85 70.04
CA VAL A 256 -97.86 51.91 69.30
C VAL A 256 -98.12 51.99 67.78
N GLN A 257 -99.38 52.13 67.37
CA GLN A 257 -99.73 52.21 65.95
C GLN A 257 -99.28 53.54 65.29
N ALA A 258 -99.07 54.60 66.08
CA ALA A 258 -98.50 55.86 65.61
C ALA A 258 -96.98 55.79 65.42
N GLU A 259 -96.27 55.12 66.34
CA GLU A 259 -94.82 54.86 66.22
C GLU A 259 -94.48 53.89 65.07
N GLU A 260 -95.30 52.87 64.81
CA GLU A 260 -95.09 51.95 63.68
C GLU A 260 -95.12 52.67 62.32
N ARG A 261 -95.95 53.72 62.17
CA ARG A 261 -95.98 54.55 60.95
C ARG A 261 -94.72 55.41 60.82
N ALA A 262 -94.24 55.98 61.93
CA ALA A 262 -92.99 56.76 61.94
C ALA A 262 -91.74 55.90 61.63
N ILE A 263 -91.76 54.61 61.99
CA ILE A 263 -90.69 53.66 61.66
C ILE A 263 -90.70 53.33 60.16
N SER A 264 -91.87 53.22 59.53
CA SER A 264 -91.99 53.00 58.08
C SER A 264 -91.40 54.15 57.27
N ASP A 265 -91.71 55.39 57.63
CA ASP A 265 -91.21 56.58 56.93
C ASP A 265 -89.68 56.74 57.09
N ARG A 266 -89.11 56.33 58.24
CA ARG A 266 -87.65 56.27 58.43
C ARG A 266 -87.00 55.17 57.58
N GLY A 267 -87.71 54.07 57.32
CA GLY A 267 -87.25 52.98 56.46
C GLY A 267 -87.03 53.40 55.00
N GLU A 268 -87.90 54.27 54.47
CA GLU A 268 -87.73 54.83 53.12
C GLU A 268 -86.53 55.78 53.03
N LEU A 269 -86.28 56.58 54.07
CA LEU A 269 -85.12 57.48 54.13
C LEU A 269 -83.79 56.71 54.19
N PHE A 270 -83.72 55.62 54.97
CA PHE A 270 -82.52 54.78 55.03
C PHE A 270 -82.21 54.11 53.69
N ARG A 271 -83.23 53.63 52.96
CA ARG A 271 -83.04 53.11 51.59
C ARG A 271 -82.49 54.17 50.64
N SER A 272 -83.02 55.39 50.67
CA SER A 272 -82.52 56.48 49.82
C SER A 272 -81.06 56.85 50.12
N ILE A 273 -80.64 56.78 51.38
CA ILE A 273 -79.26 57.04 51.79
C ILE A 273 -78.34 55.89 51.36
N ASP A 274 -78.77 54.63 51.54
CA ASP A 274 -78.01 53.45 51.10
C ASP A 274 -77.80 53.46 49.58
N ASP A 275 -78.84 53.76 48.80
CA ASP A 275 -78.75 53.90 47.34
C ASP A 275 -77.76 55.00 46.92
N ASN A 276 -77.70 56.12 47.65
CA ASN A 276 -76.77 57.21 47.36
C ASN A 276 -75.32 56.87 47.73
N ILE A 277 -75.13 56.15 48.85
CA ILE A 277 -73.81 55.62 49.25
C ILE A 277 -73.34 54.59 48.22
N GLU A 278 -74.21 53.71 47.74
CA GLU A 278 -73.90 52.72 46.72
C GLU A 278 -73.57 53.40 45.38
N TYR A 279 -74.30 54.44 45.00
CA TYR A 279 -73.98 55.28 43.83
C TYR A 279 -72.60 55.96 43.94
N LYS A 280 -72.29 56.56 45.10
CA LYS A 280 -70.98 57.19 45.37
C LYS A 280 -69.84 56.16 45.37
N ARG A 281 -70.05 54.98 45.96
CA ARG A 281 -69.09 53.86 45.91
C ARG A 281 -68.89 53.36 44.48
N GLY A 282 -69.98 53.23 43.71
CA GLY A 282 -69.93 52.88 42.29
C GLY A 282 -69.14 53.88 41.45
N GLN A 283 -69.32 55.19 41.69
CA GLN A 283 -68.51 56.21 41.01
C GLN A 283 -67.02 56.13 41.38
N ALA A 284 -66.70 55.91 42.64
CA ALA A 284 -65.31 55.75 43.09
C ALA A 284 -64.66 54.49 42.47
N GLU A 285 -65.42 53.39 42.39
CA GLU A 285 -64.97 52.14 41.77
C GLU A 285 -64.77 52.31 40.25
N VAL A 286 -65.68 52.98 39.56
CA VAL A 286 -65.50 53.31 38.13
C VAL A 286 -64.29 54.21 37.90
N ALA A 287 -64.05 55.18 38.79
CA ALA A 287 -62.86 56.03 38.72
C ALA A 287 -61.57 55.21 38.94
N ARG A 288 -61.56 54.29 39.90
CA ARG A 288 -60.45 53.36 40.16
C ARG A 288 -60.17 52.47 38.95
N VAL A 289 -61.21 51.81 38.42
CA VAL A 289 -61.07 50.94 37.24
C VAL A 289 -60.62 51.72 36.01
N ARG A 290 -61.06 52.98 35.85
CA ARG A 290 -60.55 53.85 34.77
C ARG A 290 -59.08 54.22 34.96
N ALA A 291 -58.64 54.48 36.19
CA ALA A 291 -57.23 54.75 36.50
C ALA A 291 -56.36 53.51 36.24
N GLU A 292 -56.78 52.34 36.72
CA GLU A 292 -56.09 51.07 36.43
C GLU A 292 -56.07 50.76 34.92
N ALA A 293 -57.15 51.03 34.20
CA ALA A 293 -57.20 50.83 32.75
C ALA A 293 -56.29 51.83 32.00
N ALA A 294 -56.13 53.05 32.51
CA ALA A 294 -55.20 54.04 31.96
C ALA A 294 -53.75 53.66 32.25
N GLU A 295 -53.43 53.20 33.46
CA GLU A 295 -52.11 52.69 33.84
C GLU A 295 -51.74 51.44 33.03
N ARG A 296 -52.66 50.48 32.88
CA ARG A 296 -52.46 49.29 32.05
C ARG A 296 -52.32 49.63 30.57
N ARG A 297 -53.02 50.65 30.05
CA ARG A 297 -52.83 51.14 28.67
C ARG A 297 -51.48 51.84 28.49
N GLY A 298 -51.07 52.69 29.43
CA GLY A 298 -49.74 53.31 29.41
C GLY A 298 -48.61 52.28 29.52
N ALA A 299 -48.80 51.24 30.32
CA ALA A 299 -47.88 50.10 30.37
C ALA A 299 -47.84 49.35 29.03
N LEU A 300 -48.99 49.14 28.37
CA LEU A 300 -49.06 48.54 27.03
C LEU A 300 -48.39 49.39 25.95
N GLU A 301 -48.48 50.72 26.02
CA GLU A 301 -47.81 51.62 25.07
C GLU A 301 -46.29 51.73 25.34
N SER A 302 -45.85 51.48 26.59
CA SER A 302 -44.43 51.41 26.95
C SER A 302 -43.74 50.09 26.59
N LEU A 303 -44.53 49.01 26.46
CA LEU A 303 -44.13 47.76 25.82
C LEU A 303 -44.28 47.97 24.31
N GLY A 304 -43.20 48.35 23.62
CA GLY A 304 -43.23 48.64 22.18
C GLY A 304 -43.89 47.55 21.32
N ASP A 305 -44.15 47.92 20.06
CA ASP A 305 -44.90 47.18 19.03
C ASP A 305 -45.00 45.65 19.24
N GLY A 306 -46.12 45.18 19.78
CA GLY A 306 -46.35 43.77 20.13
C GLY A 306 -46.21 42.82 18.93
N GLU A 307 -46.37 43.32 17.70
CA GLU A 307 -46.07 42.56 16.48
C GLU A 307 -44.58 42.27 16.32
N ALA A 308 -43.69 43.20 16.70
CA ALA A 308 -42.24 42.99 16.61
C ALA A 308 -41.78 41.91 17.60
N LEU A 309 -42.28 41.93 18.84
CA LEU A 309 -41.96 40.93 19.85
C LEU A 309 -42.52 39.55 19.47
N ALA A 310 -43.75 39.49 18.95
CA ALA A 310 -44.36 38.24 18.48
C ALA A 310 -43.62 37.67 17.25
N SER A 311 -43.16 38.53 16.34
CA SER A 311 -42.35 38.15 15.19
C SER A 311 -40.98 37.60 15.61
N GLU A 312 -40.31 38.23 16.58
CA GLU A 312 -39.04 37.74 17.12
C GLU A 312 -39.20 36.40 17.85
N LEU A 313 -40.27 36.24 18.64
CA LEU A 313 -40.57 34.99 19.35
C LEU A 313 -40.90 33.85 18.37
N LYS A 314 -41.61 34.15 17.28
CA LYS A 314 -41.86 33.20 16.18
C LYS A 314 -40.57 32.83 15.47
N ALA A 315 -39.73 33.79 15.11
CA ALA A 315 -38.43 33.53 14.47
C ALA A 315 -37.50 32.69 15.35
N ARG A 316 -37.47 32.96 16.67
CA ARG A 316 -36.72 32.15 17.65
C ARG A 316 -37.27 30.74 17.80
N ARG A 317 -38.59 30.57 17.73
CA ARG A 317 -39.26 29.26 17.77
C ARG A 317 -38.97 28.45 16.51
N ASP A 318 -39.06 29.06 15.34
CA ASP A 318 -38.74 28.43 14.06
C ASP A 318 -37.26 28.00 14.01
N ALA A 319 -36.35 28.86 14.48
CA ALA A 319 -34.93 28.54 14.61
C ALA A 319 -34.67 27.39 15.61
N HIS A 320 -35.39 27.35 16.73
CA HIS A 320 -35.31 26.25 17.69
C HIS A 320 -35.83 24.94 17.11
N GLU A 321 -36.95 24.97 16.38
CA GLU A 321 -37.48 23.79 15.70
C GLU A 321 -36.52 23.28 14.60
N GLU A 322 -35.93 24.18 13.82
CA GLU A 322 -34.93 23.83 12.81
C GLU A 322 -33.68 23.20 13.45
N ALA A 323 -33.16 23.81 14.52
CA ALA A 323 -32.04 23.26 15.29
C ALA A 323 -32.39 21.87 15.85
N THR A 324 -33.60 21.69 16.38
CA THR A 324 -34.08 20.40 16.91
C THR A 324 -34.17 19.34 15.81
N ARG A 325 -34.71 19.68 14.63
CA ARG A 325 -34.73 18.78 13.46
C ARG A 325 -33.32 18.38 13.04
N LYS A 326 -32.38 19.33 13.02
CA LYS A 326 -30.98 19.07 12.68
C LYS A 326 -30.32 18.14 13.71
N VAL A 327 -30.57 18.33 15.01
CA VAL A 327 -30.08 17.43 16.07
C VAL A 327 -30.66 16.02 15.90
N GLN A 328 -31.95 15.88 15.62
CA GLN A 328 -32.57 14.57 15.39
C GLN A 328 -32.00 13.88 14.14
N TYR A 329 -31.81 14.61 13.05
CA TYR A 329 -31.18 14.10 11.83
C TYR A 329 -29.75 13.63 12.08
N LEU A 330 -28.93 14.46 12.75
CA LEU A 330 -27.54 14.12 13.07
C LEU A 330 -27.46 12.92 14.02
N ARG A 331 -28.37 12.81 15.00
CA ARG A 331 -28.47 11.61 15.86
C ARG A 331 -28.82 10.35 15.08
N GLY A 332 -29.77 10.44 14.16
CA GLY A 332 -30.13 9.33 13.27
C GLY A 332 -28.96 8.91 12.39
N SER A 333 -28.28 9.88 11.76
CA SER A 333 -27.09 9.65 10.94
C SER A 333 -25.95 9.02 11.74
N ARG A 334 -25.68 9.52 12.95
CA ARG A 334 -24.67 8.96 13.86
C ARG A 334 -24.98 7.49 14.18
N LYS A 335 -26.23 7.16 14.52
CA LYS A 335 -26.65 5.79 14.81
C LYS A 335 -26.45 4.86 13.60
N THR A 336 -26.77 5.32 12.39
CA THR A 336 -26.55 4.55 11.16
C THR A 336 -25.07 4.34 10.88
N LEU A 337 -24.23 5.36 11.09
CA LEU A 337 -22.78 5.24 10.94
C LEU A 337 -22.16 4.31 11.98
N GLU A 338 -22.59 4.41 13.24
CA GLU A 338 -22.18 3.49 14.32
C GLU A 338 -22.55 2.03 13.97
N GLN A 339 -23.74 1.79 13.44
CA GLN A 339 -24.14 0.46 12.96
C GLN A 339 -23.25 -0.03 11.82
N LYS A 340 -22.98 0.80 10.80
CA LYS A 340 -22.08 0.44 9.70
C LYS A 340 -20.66 0.14 10.19
N ILE A 341 -20.14 0.92 11.15
CA ILE A 341 -18.83 0.67 11.76
C ILE A 341 -18.82 -0.71 12.45
N ARG A 342 -19.88 -1.05 13.17
CA ARG A 342 -20.00 -2.36 13.83
C ARG A 342 -20.01 -3.50 12.81
N GLU A 343 -20.86 -3.41 11.79
CA GLU A 343 -20.95 -4.41 10.71
C GLU A 343 -19.58 -4.61 10.03
N ARG A 344 -18.88 -3.52 9.68
CA ARG A 344 -17.53 -3.61 9.09
C ARG A 344 -16.49 -4.18 10.04
N ARG A 345 -16.58 -3.92 11.35
CA ARG A 345 -15.68 -4.53 12.35
C ARG A 345 -15.93 -6.03 12.49
N GLU A 346 -17.18 -6.47 12.45
CA GLU A 346 -17.53 -7.89 12.47
C GLU A 346 -17.03 -8.60 11.21
N GLU A 347 -17.19 -7.99 10.03
CA GLU A 347 -16.63 -8.48 8.77
C GLU A 347 -15.10 -8.60 8.83
N LEU A 348 -14.40 -7.55 9.29
CA LEU A 348 -12.94 -7.56 9.46
C LEU A 348 -12.45 -8.59 10.51
N GLY A 349 -13.30 -8.90 11.50
CA GLY A 349 -13.03 -9.92 12.51
C GLY A 349 -13.31 -11.36 12.03
N GLY A 350 -13.94 -11.49 10.86
CA GLY A 350 -14.24 -12.75 10.19
C GLY A 350 -12.99 -13.57 9.87
N ARG A 351 -13.20 -14.88 9.67
CA ARG A 351 -12.11 -15.86 9.51
C ARG A 351 -11.21 -15.58 8.31
N GLU A 352 -11.72 -14.90 7.29
CA GLU A 352 -11.02 -14.56 6.05
C GLU A 352 -10.08 -13.36 6.20
N PHE A 353 -10.41 -12.39 7.06
CA PHE A 353 -9.67 -11.13 7.20
C PHE A 353 -8.77 -11.07 8.43
N ARG A 354 -9.01 -11.93 9.42
CA ARG A 354 -8.27 -11.94 10.70
C ARG A 354 -6.75 -12.10 10.52
N ASP A 355 -6.31 -12.96 9.61
CA ASP A 355 -4.89 -13.28 9.36
C ASP A 355 -4.41 -12.87 7.96
N ILE A 356 -5.20 -12.06 7.24
CA ILE A 356 -4.92 -11.74 5.83
C ILE A 356 -3.56 -11.04 5.64
N GLN A 357 -3.11 -10.26 6.63
CA GLN A 357 -1.80 -9.62 6.59
C GLN A 357 -0.66 -10.64 6.69
N ASN A 358 -0.80 -11.64 7.55
CA ASN A 358 0.18 -12.72 7.70
C ASN A 358 0.20 -13.61 6.45
N LEU A 359 -0.97 -13.97 5.93
CA LEU A 359 -1.11 -14.73 4.69
C LEU A 359 -0.51 -13.98 3.50
N HIS A 360 -0.84 -12.68 3.35
CA HIS A 360 -0.27 -11.84 2.30
C HIS A 360 1.25 -11.73 2.42
N ARG A 361 1.80 -11.57 3.63
CA ARG A 361 3.26 -11.55 3.84
C ARG A 361 3.89 -12.89 3.43
N ALA A 362 3.30 -14.01 3.83
CA ALA A 362 3.79 -15.34 3.47
C ALA A 362 3.74 -15.58 1.96
N GLU A 363 2.62 -15.31 1.31
CA GLU A 363 2.44 -15.48 -0.14
C GLU A 363 3.31 -14.50 -0.94
N SER A 364 3.47 -13.26 -0.48
CA SER A 364 4.36 -12.28 -1.13
C SER A 364 5.83 -12.70 -1.02
N ALA A 365 6.25 -13.20 0.14
CA ALA A 365 7.59 -13.77 0.31
C ALA A 365 7.81 -15.00 -0.60
N ALA A 366 6.83 -15.91 -0.68
CA ALA A 366 6.88 -17.07 -1.56
C ALA A 366 6.95 -16.66 -3.05
N LEU A 367 6.13 -15.70 -3.47
CA LEU A 367 6.13 -15.15 -4.82
C LEU A 367 7.47 -14.51 -5.17
N LYS A 368 8.04 -13.72 -4.25
CA LYS A 368 9.33 -13.05 -4.46
C LYS A 368 10.46 -14.08 -4.58
N THR A 369 10.45 -15.09 -3.72
CA THR A 369 11.44 -16.20 -3.74
C THR A 369 11.33 -16.99 -5.05
N LYS A 370 10.12 -17.35 -5.48
CA LYS A 370 9.91 -18.06 -6.76
C LYS A 370 10.36 -17.22 -7.96
N LYS A 371 10.10 -15.92 -7.96
CA LYS A 371 10.58 -15.00 -9.02
C LYS A 371 12.10 -14.93 -9.07
N GLN A 372 12.78 -14.92 -7.92
CA GLN A 372 14.24 -14.98 -7.85
C GLN A 372 14.76 -16.32 -8.40
N ALA A 373 14.18 -17.44 -7.97
CA ALA A 373 14.56 -18.77 -8.46
C ALA A 373 14.41 -18.91 -9.99
N VAL A 374 13.36 -18.34 -10.59
CA VAL A 374 13.20 -18.31 -12.05
C VAL A 374 14.31 -17.48 -12.71
N GLY A 375 14.69 -16.34 -12.13
CA GLY A 375 15.81 -15.53 -12.59
C GLY A 375 17.14 -16.29 -12.53
N ASP A 376 17.38 -17.02 -11.44
CA ASP A 376 18.58 -17.84 -11.27
C ASP A 376 18.63 -18.98 -12.30
N ILE A 377 17.51 -19.67 -12.54
CA ILE A 377 17.42 -20.73 -13.56
C ILE A 377 17.73 -20.17 -14.96
N ASP A 378 17.18 -19.01 -15.33
CA ASP A 378 17.47 -18.37 -16.61
C ASP A 378 18.96 -17.99 -16.74
N ALA A 379 19.56 -17.49 -15.66
CA ALA A 379 20.99 -17.23 -15.60
C ALA A 379 21.82 -18.51 -15.77
N TYR A 380 21.45 -19.61 -15.11
CA TYR A 380 22.11 -20.91 -15.27
C TYR A 380 21.98 -21.47 -16.69
N VAL A 381 20.81 -21.39 -17.30
CA VAL A 381 20.60 -21.84 -18.69
C VAL A 381 21.47 -21.04 -19.66
N LYS A 382 21.55 -19.71 -19.49
CA LYS A 382 22.42 -18.85 -20.30
C LYS A 382 23.90 -19.17 -20.09
N ALA A 383 24.33 -19.35 -18.85
CA ALA A 383 25.70 -19.72 -18.51
C ALA A 383 26.07 -21.08 -19.10
N LEU A 384 25.19 -22.07 -18.99
CA LEU A 384 25.38 -23.40 -19.56
C LEU A 384 25.50 -23.35 -21.08
N ARG A 385 24.61 -22.60 -21.76
CA ARG A 385 24.68 -22.43 -23.22
C ARG A 385 26.00 -21.79 -23.66
N LYS A 386 26.44 -20.73 -22.96
CA LYS A 386 27.73 -20.07 -23.21
C LYS A 386 28.90 -21.03 -23.00
N ALA A 387 28.88 -21.81 -21.92
CA ALA A 387 29.90 -22.81 -21.63
C ALA A 387 29.93 -23.92 -22.69
N LEU A 388 28.78 -24.39 -23.15
CA LEU A 388 28.67 -25.42 -24.19
C LEU A 388 29.24 -24.94 -25.53
N ILE A 389 28.89 -23.72 -25.97
CA ILE A 389 29.42 -23.12 -27.20
C ILE A 389 30.93 -22.90 -27.08
N SER A 390 31.39 -22.36 -25.95
CA SER A 390 32.82 -22.16 -25.71
C SER A 390 33.60 -23.48 -25.71
N PHE A 391 33.05 -24.52 -25.06
CA PHE A 391 33.62 -25.86 -25.06
C PHE A 391 33.68 -26.45 -26.47
N HIS A 392 32.60 -26.32 -27.24
CA HIS A 392 32.53 -26.80 -28.61
C HIS A 392 33.56 -26.11 -29.50
N ASN A 393 33.65 -24.77 -29.46
CA ASN A 393 34.63 -23.99 -30.24
C ASN A 393 36.06 -24.39 -29.88
N ARG A 394 36.37 -24.54 -28.59
CA ARG A 394 37.68 -25.01 -28.13
C ARG A 394 38.01 -26.40 -28.64
N LYS A 395 37.04 -27.33 -28.61
CA LYS A 395 37.22 -28.70 -29.13
C LYS A 395 37.41 -28.70 -30.65
N MET A 396 36.65 -27.90 -31.41
CA MET A 396 36.81 -27.76 -32.86
C MET A 396 38.15 -27.14 -33.25
N GLN A 397 38.66 -26.18 -32.47
CA GLN A 397 40.02 -25.66 -32.67
C GLN A 397 41.08 -26.74 -32.48
N ASN A 398 40.97 -27.54 -31.42
CA ASN A 398 41.90 -28.66 -31.19
C ASN A 398 41.83 -29.70 -32.31
N ILE A 399 40.62 -30.10 -32.71
CA ILE A 399 40.40 -31.05 -33.83
C ILE A 399 41.04 -30.51 -35.10
N ASN A 400 40.76 -29.25 -35.47
CA ASN A 400 41.30 -28.65 -36.69
C ASN A 400 42.82 -28.48 -36.65
N LYS A 401 43.40 -28.25 -35.47
CA LYS A 401 44.85 -28.23 -35.29
C LYS A 401 45.44 -29.61 -35.60
N THR A 402 44.93 -30.67 -34.97
CA THR A 402 45.41 -32.04 -35.20
C THR A 402 45.18 -32.48 -36.65
N ILE A 403 44.02 -32.17 -37.24
CA ILE A 403 43.74 -32.46 -38.66
C ILE A 403 44.78 -31.80 -39.57
N LYS A 404 45.06 -30.50 -39.36
CA LYS A 404 46.03 -29.76 -40.17
C LYS A 404 47.42 -30.39 -40.08
N GLU A 405 47.87 -30.69 -38.87
CA GLU A 405 49.17 -31.32 -38.62
C GLU A 405 49.28 -32.72 -39.27
N LEU A 406 48.24 -33.55 -39.13
CA LEU A 406 48.21 -34.90 -39.73
C LEU A 406 48.12 -34.85 -41.25
N TRP A 407 47.34 -33.93 -41.82
CA TRP A 407 47.23 -33.74 -43.27
C TRP A 407 48.58 -33.38 -43.89
N GLN A 408 49.24 -32.36 -43.36
CA GLN A 408 50.53 -31.89 -43.87
C GLN A 408 51.65 -32.94 -43.75
N LYS A 409 51.55 -33.86 -42.79
CA LYS A 409 52.49 -34.97 -42.64
C LYS A 409 52.23 -36.13 -43.60
N THR A 410 50.96 -36.34 -44.00
CA THR A 410 50.54 -37.57 -44.70
C THR A 410 50.28 -37.35 -46.18
N TYR A 411 49.65 -36.24 -46.56
CA TYR A 411 49.31 -35.94 -47.94
C TYR A 411 50.52 -35.33 -48.65
N ARG A 412 50.97 -35.95 -49.74
CA ARG A 412 52.18 -35.52 -50.45
C ARG A 412 51.93 -34.56 -51.60
N ASN A 413 50.74 -34.58 -52.17
CA ASN A 413 50.43 -33.78 -53.35
C ASN A 413 50.27 -32.31 -52.96
N SER A 414 50.72 -31.40 -53.84
CA SER A 414 50.73 -29.95 -53.60
C SER A 414 49.40 -29.26 -53.94
N ASP A 415 48.35 -30.00 -54.27
CA ASP A 415 47.05 -29.45 -54.66
C ASP A 415 46.19 -29.01 -53.46
N ILE A 416 46.44 -29.55 -52.26
CA ILE A 416 45.69 -29.21 -51.04
C ILE A 416 46.66 -28.96 -49.88
N ASP A 417 46.69 -27.71 -49.38
CA ASP A 417 47.58 -27.30 -48.30
C ASP A 417 47.20 -27.94 -46.96
N TYR A 418 45.90 -27.88 -46.62
CA TYR A 418 45.32 -28.53 -45.45
C TYR A 418 43.80 -28.60 -45.55
N ILE A 419 43.21 -29.49 -44.75
CA ILE A 419 41.77 -29.61 -44.58
C ILE A 419 41.36 -29.17 -43.18
N ARG A 420 40.10 -28.77 -43.01
CA ARG A 420 39.52 -28.43 -41.70
C ARG A 420 38.00 -28.67 -41.69
N VAL A 421 37.46 -28.94 -40.51
CA VAL A 421 36.03 -29.01 -40.27
C VAL A 421 35.54 -27.62 -39.85
N ARG A 422 34.66 -27.03 -40.64
CA ARG A 422 33.94 -25.81 -40.26
C ARG A 422 32.64 -26.16 -39.56
N TYR A 423 32.44 -25.48 -38.45
CA TYR A 423 31.22 -25.46 -37.68
C TYR A 423 30.44 -24.19 -37.98
N GLU A 424 29.16 -24.32 -38.33
CA GLU A 424 28.22 -23.21 -38.49
C GLU A 424 27.05 -23.41 -37.54
N GLU A 425 26.80 -22.41 -36.70
CA GLU A 425 25.68 -22.41 -35.78
C GLU A 425 24.42 -21.97 -36.52
N GLY A 426 23.52 -22.92 -36.78
CA GLY A 426 22.22 -22.64 -37.39
C GLY A 426 21.31 -21.87 -36.42
N THR A 427 20.45 -21.02 -36.97
CA THR A 427 19.56 -20.10 -36.23
C THR A 427 18.37 -20.78 -35.52
N GLY A 428 18.38 -22.10 -35.32
CA GLY A 428 17.28 -22.88 -34.76
C GLY A 428 17.68 -23.84 -33.63
N ARG A 429 16.68 -24.54 -33.05
CA ARG A 429 16.81 -25.43 -31.88
C ARG A 429 17.73 -26.66 -32.07
N SER A 430 18.24 -26.95 -33.27
CA SER A 430 19.05 -28.16 -33.55
C SER A 430 20.03 -28.02 -34.73
N GLY A 431 20.28 -26.82 -35.25
CA GLY A 431 20.97 -26.66 -36.53
C GLY A 431 22.50 -26.62 -36.44
N HIS A 432 23.17 -27.57 -35.79
CA HIS A 432 24.64 -27.63 -35.92
C HIS A 432 24.99 -28.14 -37.33
N ASN A 433 25.57 -27.30 -38.16
CA ASN A 433 26.00 -27.68 -39.50
C ASN A 433 27.52 -27.86 -39.55
N TYR A 434 27.98 -28.98 -40.09
CA TYR A 434 29.40 -29.28 -40.23
C TYR A 434 29.73 -29.51 -41.70
N ARG A 435 30.79 -28.86 -42.16
CA ARG A 435 31.32 -29.05 -43.52
C ARG A 435 32.83 -29.22 -43.48
N VAL A 436 33.34 -30.11 -44.32
CA VAL A 436 34.78 -30.32 -44.48
C VAL A 436 35.25 -29.43 -45.61
N GLN A 437 36.16 -28.51 -45.30
CA GLN A 437 36.77 -27.60 -46.27
C GLN A 437 38.22 -27.95 -46.50
N MET A 438 38.67 -27.81 -47.74
CA MET A 438 40.07 -27.82 -48.13
C MET A 438 40.54 -26.39 -48.42
N VAL A 439 41.80 -26.11 -48.13
CA VAL A 439 42.47 -24.86 -48.47
C VAL A 439 43.55 -25.17 -49.51
N SER A 440 43.51 -24.46 -50.63
CA SER A 440 44.47 -24.60 -51.73
C SER A 440 44.88 -23.22 -52.23
N GLY A 441 46.16 -22.87 -52.09
CA GLY A 441 46.69 -21.58 -52.54
C GLY A 441 46.00 -20.38 -51.88
N GLY A 442 45.58 -20.53 -50.62
CA GLY A 442 44.82 -19.50 -49.88
C GLY A 442 43.31 -19.46 -50.16
N THR A 443 42.80 -20.25 -51.12
CA THR A 443 41.36 -20.33 -51.40
C THR A 443 40.70 -21.43 -50.59
N GLU A 444 39.55 -21.13 -49.97
CA GLU A 444 38.78 -22.07 -49.16
C GLU A 444 37.65 -22.71 -49.97
N LEU A 445 37.65 -24.04 -50.11
CA LEU A 445 36.70 -24.78 -50.93
C LEU A 445 36.04 -25.90 -50.12
N ASP A 446 34.75 -26.17 -50.36
CA ASP A 446 34.09 -27.36 -49.80
C ASP A 446 34.66 -28.62 -50.47
N MET A 447 35.01 -29.64 -49.68
CA MET A 447 35.47 -30.92 -50.23
C MET A 447 34.34 -31.73 -50.85
N ARG A 448 33.08 -31.53 -50.41
CA ARG A 448 31.95 -32.34 -50.89
C ARG A 448 31.78 -32.19 -52.41
N GLY A 449 31.92 -33.31 -53.12
CA GLY A 449 31.80 -33.35 -54.59
C GLY A 449 32.99 -32.77 -55.35
N ARG A 450 34.09 -32.42 -54.67
CA ARG A 450 35.30 -31.81 -55.27
C ARG A 450 36.61 -32.53 -54.95
N CYS A 451 36.54 -33.68 -54.26
CA CYS A 451 37.70 -34.47 -53.88
C CYS A 451 37.71 -35.85 -54.56
N SER A 452 38.92 -36.37 -54.81
CA SER A 452 39.13 -37.71 -55.36
C SER A 452 38.76 -38.81 -54.36
N ALA A 453 38.62 -40.05 -54.84
CA ALA A 453 38.36 -41.20 -53.97
C ALA A 453 39.45 -41.37 -52.90
N GLY A 454 40.73 -41.27 -53.28
CA GLY A 454 41.86 -41.36 -52.35
C GLY A 454 41.88 -40.22 -51.33
N GLN A 455 41.64 -38.98 -51.76
CA GLN A 455 41.55 -37.81 -50.86
C GLN A 455 40.42 -37.98 -49.83
N ARG A 456 39.27 -38.54 -50.23
CA ARG A 456 38.15 -38.84 -49.31
C ARG A 456 38.53 -39.86 -48.26
N VAL A 457 39.18 -40.94 -48.65
CA VAL A 457 39.62 -42.00 -47.73
C VAL A 457 40.64 -41.44 -46.74
N LEU A 458 41.66 -40.74 -47.24
CA LEU A 458 42.69 -40.13 -46.39
C LEU A 458 42.13 -39.09 -45.42
N ALA A 459 41.30 -38.16 -45.92
CA ALA A 459 40.63 -37.16 -45.08
C ALA A 459 39.78 -37.82 -43.98
N SER A 460 39.04 -38.88 -44.31
CA SER A 460 38.20 -39.61 -43.36
C SER A 460 39.02 -40.32 -42.28
N ILE A 461 40.18 -40.87 -42.62
CA ILE A 461 41.10 -41.48 -41.65
C ILE A 461 41.68 -40.41 -40.72
N ILE A 462 42.18 -39.31 -41.28
CA ILE A 462 42.76 -38.20 -40.51
C ILE A 462 41.75 -37.57 -39.56
N ILE A 463 40.51 -37.32 -40.02
CA ILE A 463 39.45 -36.77 -39.18
C ILE A 463 39.14 -37.73 -38.03
N ARG A 464 39.03 -39.05 -38.28
CA ARG A 464 38.80 -40.04 -37.23
C ARG A 464 39.93 -40.07 -36.20
N LEU A 465 41.18 -40.00 -36.66
CA LEU A 465 42.36 -39.91 -35.78
C LEU A 465 42.30 -38.68 -34.88
N ALA A 466 42.03 -37.50 -35.46
CA ALA A 466 41.94 -36.25 -34.70
C ALA A 466 40.78 -36.24 -33.70
N LEU A 467 39.63 -36.84 -34.06
CA LEU A 467 38.49 -37.00 -33.16
C LEU A 467 38.84 -37.94 -31.98
N ALA A 468 39.44 -39.09 -32.27
CA ALA A 468 39.87 -40.04 -31.24
C ALA A 468 40.89 -39.38 -30.28
N GLU A 469 41.83 -38.59 -30.80
CA GLU A 469 42.77 -37.83 -29.98
C GLU A 469 42.09 -36.80 -29.07
N THR A 470 41.10 -36.10 -29.59
CA THR A 470 40.48 -34.98 -28.86
C THR A 470 39.42 -35.42 -27.85
N PHE A 471 38.73 -36.54 -28.10
CA PHE A 471 37.61 -37.03 -27.30
C PHE A 471 37.92 -38.27 -26.48
N CYS A 472 38.80 -39.15 -26.94
CA CYS A 472 39.01 -40.47 -26.34
C CYS A 472 40.33 -40.55 -25.57
N ILE A 473 40.48 -39.72 -24.53
CA ILE A 473 41.71 -39.66 -23.71
C ILE A 473 41.93 -41.00 -22.98
N ASP A 474 40.86 -41.59 -22.44
CA ASP A 474 40.95 -42.82 -21.61
C ASP A 474 40.70 -44.12 -22.40
N CYS A 475 40.29 -44.03 -23.66
CA CYS A 475 39.98 -45.18 -24.53
C CYS A 475 40.65 -45.00 -25.90
N GLY A 476 41.92 -45.40 -26.01
CA GLY A 476 42.73 -45.23 -27.21
C GLY A 476 42.59 -46.38 -28.22
N ILE A 477 41.41 -46.98 -28.38
CA ILE A 477 41.21 -48.06 -29.36
C ILE A 477 40.85 -47.46 -30.72
N LEU A 478 41.61 -47.78 -31.76
CA LEU A 478 41.32 -47.40 -33.13
C LEU A 478 41.42 -48.62 -34.05
N ALA A 479 40.36 -48.87 -34.82
CA ALA A 479 40.35 -49.89 -35.85
C ALA A 479 40.30 -49.24 -37.24
N LEU A 480 41.24 -49.62 -38.11
CA LEU A 480 41.34 -49.18 -39.50
C LEU A 480 41.18 -50.40 -40.40
N ASP A 481 40.02 -50.50 -41.05
CA ASP A 481 39.72 -51.54 -42.03
C ASP A 481 40.02 -51.02 -43.44
N GLU A 482 40.91 -51.71 -44.13
CA GLU A 482 41.46 -51.40 -45.46
C GLU A 482 41.81 -49.91 -45.67
N PRO A 483 42.73 -49.36 -44.86
CA PRO A 483 43.05 -47.92 -44.89
C PRO A 483 43.73 -47.45 -46.19
N THR A 484 44.23 -48.37 -47.01
CA THR A 484 44.89 -48.08 -48.31
C THR A 484 43.93 -48.08 -49.49
N THR A 485 42.63 -48.30 -49.27
CA THR A 485 41.62 -48.32 -50.34
C THR A 485 41.67 -47.03 -51.17
N ASN A 486 41.88 -47.15 -52.49
CA ASN A 486 41.99 -46.03 -53.43
C ASN A 486 43.14 -45.03 -53.14
N LEU A 487 44.16 -45.43 -52.37
CA LEU A 487 45.40 -44.65 -52.22
C LEU A 487 46.46 -45.12 -53.22
N ASP A 488 47.27 -44.18 -53.71
CA ASP A 488 48.49 -44.50 -54.44
C ASP A 488 49.61 -44.98 -53.48
N GLU A 489 50.69 -45.54 -54.04
CA GLU A 489 51.79 -46.12 -53.25
C GLU A 489 52.48 -45.07 -52.35
N GLU A 490 52.56 -43.81 -52.79
CA GLU A 490 53.19 -42.72 -52.03
C GLU A 490 52.36 -42.27 -50.82
N ASN A 491 51.04 -42.11 -50.99
CA ASN A 491 50.13 -41.75 -49.90
C ASN A 491 49.93 -42.94 -48.96
N ALA A 492 49.88 -44.17 -49.46
CA ALA A 492 49.87 -45.38 -48.62
C ALA A 492 51.14 -45.47 -47.77
N ARG A 493 52.32 -45.23 -48.36
CA ARG A 493 53.60 -45.18 -47.62
C ARG A 493 53.62 -44.06 -46.58
N SER A 494 53.14 -42.86 -46.92
CA SER A 494 53.09 -41.74 -45.99
C SER A 494 52.11 -42.00 -44.84
N LEU A 495 50.99 -42.66 -45.11
CA LEU A 495 50.04 -43.10 -44.10
C LEU A 495 50.66 -44.13 -43.13
N ALA A 496 51.39 -45.11 -43.65
CA ALA A 496 52.10 -46.08 -42.82
C ALA A 496 53.12 -45.41 -41.88
N LEU A 497 53.92 -44.46 -42.40
CA LEU A 497 54.88 -43.69 -41.60
C LEU A 497 54.19 -42.85 -40.52
N MET A 498 53.06 -42.22 -40.84
CA MET A 498 52.27 -41.47 -39.88
C MET A 498 51.72 -42.39 -38.78
N LEU A 499 51.17 -43.56 -39.13
CA LEU A 499 50.67 -44.53 -38.15
C LEU A 499 51.80 -45.04 -37.24
N GLN A 500 52.99 -45.32 -37.79
CA GLN A 500 54.16 -45.65 -36.97
C GLN A 500 54.53 -44.54 -35.99
N GLN A 501 54.46 -43.28 -36.42
CA GLN A 501 54.74 -42.15 -35.54
C GLN A 501 53.70 -42.04 -34.43
N ILE A 502 52.40 -42.22 -34.73
CA ILE A 502 51.35 -42.27 -33.72
C ILE A 502 51.58 -43.42 -32.73
N ILE A 503 51.94 -44.61 -33.20
CA ILE A 503 52.28 -45.75 -32.34
C ILE A 503 53.46 -45.40 -31.42
N ARG A 504 54.52 -44.75 -31.94
CA ARG A 504 55.67 -44.30 -31.13
C ARG A 504 55.26 -43.28 -30.07
N ASP A 505 54.59 -42.21 -30.49
CA ASP A 505 54.21 -41.10 -29.61
C ASP A 505 53.27 -41.58 -28.49
N ARG A 506 52.45 -42.60 -28.77
CA ARG A 506 51.50 -43.17 -27.81
C ARG A 506 51.95 -44.48 -27.16
N SER A 507 53.14 -45.00 -27.50
CA SER A 507 53.68 -46.25 -26.93
C SER A 507 53.87 -46.17 -25.42
N GLN A 508 54.09 -44.95 -24.88
CA GLN A 508 54.20 -44.72 -23.43
C GLN A 508 52.84 -44.56 -22.73
N GLN A 509 51.75 -44.39 -23.47
CA GLN A 509 50.41 -44.30 -22.91
C GLN A 509 49.85 -45.72 -22.69
N ARG A 510 49.40 -46.02 -21.47
CA ARG A 510 48.94 -47.38 -21.10
C ARG A 510 47.70 -47.88 -21.87
N ASN A 511 46.94 -47.00 -22.52
CA ASN A 511 45.59 -47.30 -23.02
C ASN A 511 45.41 -47.13 -24.54
N PHE A 512 46.49 -47.19 -25.36
CA PHE A 512 46.39 -47.09 -26.82
C PHE A 512 46.46 -48.47 -27.49
N GLN A 513 45.51 -48.76 -28.38
CA GLN A 513 45.46 -49.97 -29.19
C GLN A 513 45.07 -49.63 -30.62
N LEU A 514 45.94 -49.95 -31.59
CA LEU A 514 45.65 -49.81 -33.01
C LEU A 514 45.44 -51.19 -33.63
N ILE A 515 44.30 -51.37 -34.29
CA ILE A 515 43.97 -52.58 -35.07
C ILE A 515 43.94 -52.16 -36.54
N VAL A 516 44.74 -52.82 -37.37
CA VAL A 516 44.76 -52.60 -38.82
C VAL A 516 44.37 -53.90 -39.50
N ILE A 517 43.37 -53.83 -40.38
CA ILE A 517 42.95 -54.93 -41.23
C ILE A 517 43.32 -54.51 -42.65
N THR A 518 44.12 -55.32 -43.33
CA THR A 518 44.48 -55.04 -44.72
C THR A 518 44.87 -56.30 -45.49
N HIS A 519 44.61 -56.29 -46.79
CA HIS A 519 45.18 -57.23 -47.77
C HIS A 519 46.42 -56.68 -48.48
N ASP A 520 46.82 -55.43 -48.23
CA ASP A 520 48.04 -54.84 -48.77
C ASP A 520 49.25 -55.30 -47.94
N GLU A 521 49.93 -56.33 -48.43
CA GLU A 521 51.10 -56.92 -47.79
C GLU A 521 52.25 -55.91 -47.62
N LYS A 522 52.46 -55.00 -48.58
CA LYS A 522 53.50 -53.98 -48.48
C LYS A 522 53.19 -53.02 -47.34
N PHE A 523 51.94 -52.55 -47.24
CA PHE A 523 51.50 -51.67 -46.16
C PHE A 523 51.57 -52.37 -44.79
N ALA A 524 51.15 -53.64 -44.73
CA ALA A 524 51.25 -54.45 -43.51
C ALA A 524 52.71 -54.62 -43.04
N GLN A 525 53.65 -54.92 -43.94
CA GLN A 525 55.08 -54.99 -43.64
C GLN A 525 55.65 -53.65 -43.18
N MET A 526 55.20 -52.56 -43.79
CA MET A 526 55.63 -51.22 -43.40
C MET A 526 55.22 -50.88 -41.97
N ILE A 527 53.97 -51.13 -41.57
CA ILE A 527 53.52 -50.85 -40.20
C ILE A 527 54.07 -51.88 -39.21
N GLY A 528 54.01 -53.14 -39.58
CA GLY A 528 54.24 -54.30 -38.73
C GLY A 528 55.68 -54.61 -38.40
N ARG A 529 56.62 -53.65 -38.47
CA ARG A 529 58.02 -53.88 -38.06
C ARG A 529 58.10 -54.39 -36.62
N ARG A 530 59.05 -55.29 -36.31
CA ARG A 530 59.27 -55.88 -34.96
C ARG A 530 59.35 -54.87 -33.82
N THR A 531 59.65 -53.61 -34.11
CA THR A 531 59.59 -52.50 -33.14
C THR A 531 58.20 -52.24 -32.53
N PHE A 532 57.12 -52.63 -33.19
CA PHE A 532 55.75 -52.29 -32.78
C PHE A 532 54.80 -53.49 -32.70
N CYS A 533 55.13 -54.58 -33.38
CA CYS A 533 54.29 -55.76 -33.50
C CYS A 533 55.15 -57.02 -33.49
N GLU A 534 54.86 -57.96 -32.58
CA GLU A 534 55.54 -59.26 -32.52
C GLU A 534 54.89 -60.28 -33.46
N HIS A 535 53.56 -60.22 -33.57
CA HIS A 535 52.75 -61.20 -34.30
C HIS A 535 51.59 -60.50 -35.01
N TYR A 536 51.24 -60.98 -36.19
CA TYR A 536 50.00 -60.60 -36.87
C TYR A 536 49.05 -61.79 -37.01
N TRP A 537 47.78 -61.49 -37.22
CA TRP A 537 46.73 -62.49 -37.41
C TRP A 537 46.39 -62.56 -38.90
N TYR A 538 46.70 -63.68 -39.53
CA TYR A 538 46.34 -63.97 -40.92
C TYR A 538 44.99 -64.68 -40.95
N VAL A 539 44.02 -64.08 -41.65
CA VAL A 539 42.69 -64.64 -41.82
C VAL A 539 42.58 -65.24 -43.20
N HIS A 540 42.26 -66.54 -43.30
CA HIS A 540 42.07 -67.23 -44.57
C HIS A 540 40.83 -68.12 -44.53
N LYS A 541 40.40 -68.61 -45.69
CA LYS A 541 39.36 -69.64 -45.79
C LYS A 541 39.99 -71.02 -45.85
N ASP A 542 39.41 -71.99 -45.15
CA ASP A 542 39.76 -73.40 -45.31
C ASP A 542 39.10 -74.01 -46.57
N GLU A 543 39.39 -75.28 -46.84
CA GLU A 543 38.83 -76.04 -47.97
C GLU A 543 37.28 -76.04 -47.98
N ASN A 544 36.66 -75.89 -46.80
CA ASN A 544 35.20 -75.85 -46.61
C ASN A 544 34.63 -74.42 -46.61
N GLN A 545 35.42 -73.41 -46.98
CA GLN A 545 35.05 -71.99 -46.97
C GLN A 545 34.78 -71.38 -45.58
N HIS A 546 35.18 -72.04 -44.49
CA HIS A 546 35.12 -71.46 -43.15
C HIS A 546 36.30 -70.52 -42.92
N SER A 547 36.07 -69.41 -42.22
CA SER A 547 37.13 -68.48 -41.82
C SER A 547 37.99 -69.10 -40.71
N LYS A 548 39.30 -69.18 -40.93
CA LYS A 548 40.32 -69.61 -39.97
C LYS A 548 41.29 -68.46 -39.73
N ILE A 549 41.74 -68.35 -38.47
CA ILE A 549 42.66 -67.31 -38.04
C ILE A 549 43.95 -68.01 -37.60
N LEU A 550 45.07 -67.63 -38.21
CA LEU A 550 46.40 -68.13 -37.88
C LEU A 550 47.26 -66.98 -37.33
N ARG A 551 47.97 -67.24 -36.24
CA ARG A 551 48.97 -66.31 -35.71
C ARG A 551 50.29 -66.53 -36.43
N GLN A 552 50.85 -65.51 -37.05
CA GLN A 552 52.14 -65.55 -37.74
C GLN A 552 53.10 -64.55 -37.10
N GLU A 553 54.39 -64.88 -37.08
CA GLU A 553 55.46 -63.99 -36.60
C GLU A 553 55.83 -62.97 -37.68
N VAL A 554 56.17 -61.75 -37.27
CA VAL A 554 56.70 -60.74 -38.19
C VAL A 554 58.12 -61.12 -38.61
N LEU A 555 58.31 -61.36 -39.92
CA LEU A 555 59.61 -61.55 -40.57
C LEU A 555 60.39 -60.23 -40.65
N GLU A 556 61.73 -60.31 -40.56
CA GLU A 556 62.65 -59.15 -40.42
C GLU A 556 62.51 -58.05 -41.48
#